data_AF-A0A2D8LYF8-F1
#
_entry.id   AF-A0A2D8LYF8-F1
#
_cell.length_a   1.000
_cell.length_b   1.000
_cell.length_c   1.000
_cell.angle_alpha   90.00
_cell.angle_beta   90.00
_cell.angle_gamma   90.00
#
_symmetry.space_group_name_H-M   'P 1'
#
loop_
_entity.id
_entity.type
_entity.pdbx_description
1 polymer ?
#
loop_
_entity_poly.entity_id
_entity_poly.type
_entity_poly.pdbx_seq_one_letter_code
_entity_poly.pdbx_strand_id
1 'polypeptide(L)'
;MALKIDYIQDVCKGFTNYVEARYPGLVLKYILHHRGQRNDAIEMERNFFNDHPAGSVAHNILKKSKATQQSGFHGLAVQKKRYFFGLKKKLDCVGVMTINLDDYGTDQAVLADIYHYGCHAIETYNLLNHPKYKDRFTQGPLIPKRSPLSLAKVNLLADIFSVLILAHQGYESMIQALASERSLNTMLAKPNGRPWHFPYPLAYQATEKIWTDIIGPKNKNYDPIKTPLDMAHSLLASYEDESFTQWWAFCEPAQEMAWYGELPETILGAALHTSDNPLVKANAILVESALQMSPADETALEGKYNAFVKEETQVERHSHKVEETFELILAQGILKESSRPFMEAANAQNIQLAEGKIFGWCASALQSAGRAFESALSGQREPSQAAQIEFKGAQLQIKYDGLKSVSNEIMKRRQAGQTVTVNDVKDVVGSSEDTFFIERSIETTMNDPEYEQMLDAALTPAPIVAPKAPGPSGPAPNSPAPKVAPQAAPQASMPGMGAGPMSGGLPSSPPVSQKRTAEDQTENEKQGEKT
;
A
#
# COMPACT_ATOMS: atom_id res chain seq x y z
N MET A 1 -6.96 13.04 10.30
CA MET A 1 -6.39 14.39 10.55
C MET A 1 -6.19 15.04 9.18
N ALA A 2 -6.54 16.31 9.00
CA ALA A 2 -6.36 16.96 7.70
C ALA A 2 -4.87 17.28 7.46
N LEU A 3 -4.38 17.02 6.24
CA LEU A 3 -3.00 17.32 5.83
C LEU A 3 -2.76 18.83 5.83
N LYS A 4 -1.57 19.25 6.29
CA LYS A 4 -1.18 20.67 6.33
C LYS A 4 -0.49 21.07 5.04
N ILE A 5 -1.27 21.41 4.01
CA ILE A 5 -0.76 21.70 2.67
C ILE A 5 0.31 22.80 2.66
N ASP A 6 0.11 23.90 3.40
CA ASP A 6 1.09 24.99 3.47
C ASP A 6 2.44 24.53 4.03
N TYR A 7 2.40 23.71 5.09
CA TYR A 7 3.61 23.10 5.66
C TYR A 7 4.31 22.19 4.65
N ILE A 8 3.57 21.36 3.93
CA ILE A 8 4.12 20.48 2.89
C ILE A 8 4.78 21.29 1.76
N GLN A 9 4.15 22.40 1.34
CA GLN A 9 4.73 23.29 0.32
C GLN A 9 6.02 23.95 0.79
N ASP A 10 6.08 24.38 2.05
CA ASP A 10 7.27 25.00 2.62
C ASP A 10 8.41 23.99 2.77
N VAL A 11 8.11 22.75 3.16
CA VAL A 11 9.10 21.66 3.17
C VAL A 11 9.62 21.38 1.75
N CYS A 12 8.74 21.31 0.74
CA CYS A 12 9.16 21.15 -0.66
C CYS A 12 10.15 22.23 -1.10
N LYS A 13 9.85 23.50 -0.81
CA LYS A 13 10.73 24.64 -1.13
C LYS A 13 12.05 24.57 -0.38
N GLY A 14 12.00 24.33 0.93
CA GLY A 14 13.19 24.23 1.78
C GLY A 14 14.12 23.11 1.31
N PHE A 15 13.57 21.92 1.05
CA PHE A 15 14.32 20.78 0.55
C PHE A 15 14.92 21.05 -0.84
N THR A 16 14.17 21.70 -1.74
CA THR A 16 14.67 22.13 -3.05
C THR A 16 15.91 23.02 -2.91
N ASN A 17 15.87 24.00 -2.01
CA ASN A 17 16.99 24.91 -1.76
C ASN A 17 18.23 24.15 -1.22
N TYR A 18 18.03 23.19 -0.31
CA TYR A 18 19.12 22.36 0.20
C TYR A 18 19.78 21.50 -0.90
N VAL A 19 18.97 20.97 -1.82
CA VAL A 19 19.44 20.20 -2.97
C VAL A 19 20.19 21.08 -3.96
N GLU A 20 19.63 22.23 -4.35
CA GLU A 20 20.27 23.14 -5.31
C GLU A 20 21.64 23.64 -4.80
N ALA A 21 21.78 23.87 -3.49
CA ALA A 21 23.04 24.26 -2.87
C ALA A 21 24.16 23.21 -3.03
N ARG A 22 23.81 21.92 -3.18
CA ARG A 22 24.77 20.79 -3.30
C ARG A 22 24.87 20.24 -4.72
N TYR A 23 23.81 20.40 -5.50
CA TYR A 23 23.70 20.02 -6.89
C TYR A 23 23.36 21.27 -7.72
N PRO A 24 24.33 22.16 -7.98
CA PRO A 24 24.07 23.44 -8.63
C PRO A 24 23.38 23.27 -9.98
N GLY A 25 22.25 23.95 -10.16
CA GLY A 25 21.44 23.87 -11.35
C GLY A 25 20.36 22.78 -11.34
N LEU A 26 20.26 21.96 -10.29
CA LEU A 26 19.12 21.06 -10.08
C LEU A 26 18.05 21.74 -9.24
N VAL A 27 16.89 22.00 -9.85
CA VAL A 27 15.68 22.44 -9.14
C VAL A 27 14.70 21.27 -9.05
N LEU A 28 14.11 21.09 -7.88
CA LEU A 28 13.06 20.09 -7.64
C LEU A 28 11.69 20.77 -7.75
N LYS A 29 10.79 20.24 -8.58
CA LYS A 29 9.43 20.76 -8.73
C LYS A 29 8.40 19.71 -8.37
N TYR A 30 7.81 19.89 -7.19
CA TYR A 30 6.70 19.10 -6.69
C TYR A 30 5.38 19.73 -7.12
N ILE A 31 4.52 18.95 -7.78
CA ILE A 31 3.15 19.32 -8.13
C ILE A 31 2.22 18.57 -7.16
N LEU A 32 1.73 19.28 -6.13
CA LEU A 32 0.79 18.73 -5.17
C LEU A 32 -0.63 18.80 -5.75
N HIS A 33 -1.39 17.72 -5.67
CA HIS A 33 -2.76 17.68 -6.17
C HIS A 33 -3.64 16.69 -5.41
N HIS A 34 -4.96 16.83 -5.55
CA HIS A 34 -5.91 15.78 -5.21
C HIS A 34 -6.29 14.98 -6.47
N ARG A 35 -7.00 13.87 -6.29
CA ARG A 35 -7.50 13.00 -7.35
C ARG A 35 -8.37 13.81 -8.30
N GLY A 36 -8.07 13.71 -9.59
CA GLY A 36 -8.78 14.44 -10.65
C GLY A 36 -8.28 15.86 -10.89
N GLN A 37 -7.47 16.43 -9.99
CA GLN A 37 -6.98 17.82 -10.08
C GLN A 37 -5.56 17.96 -10.64
N ARG A 38 -4.91 16.84 -10.98
CA ARG A 38 -3.50 16.81 -11.43
C ARG A 38 -3.21 17.80 -12.55
N ASN A 39 -4.05 17.84 -13.59
CA ASN A 39 -3.80 18.69 -14.75
C ASN A 39 -3.94 20.18 -14.42
N ASP A 40 -4.91 20.53 -13.56
CA ASP A 40 -5.11 21.90 -13.10
C ASP A 40 -3.91 22.35 -12.25
N ALA A 41 -3.43 21.49 -11.35
CA ALA A 41 -2.22 21.75 -10.56
C ALA A 41 -0.97 21.96 -11.45
N ILE A 42 -0.84 21.21 -12.56
CA ILE A 42 0.25 21.42 -13.52
C ILE A 42 0.12 22.78 -14.23
N GLU A 43 -1.10 23.21 -14.57
CA GLU A 43 -1.34 24.49 -15.24
C GLU A 43 -1.13 25.69 -14.31
N MET A 44 -1.46 25.55 -13.01
CA MET A 44 -1.15 26.56 -11.99
C MET A 44 0.36 26.86 -11.91
N GLU A 45 1.20 25.90 -12.29
CA GLU A 45 2.66 26.01 -12.25
C GLU A 45 3.28 26.49 -13.58
N ARG A 46 2.45 26.96 -14.51
CA ARG A 46 2.88 27.41 -15.84
C ARG A 46 3.88 28.55 -15.83
N ASN A 47 3.76 29.49 -14.89
CA ASN A 47 4.72 30.60 -14.78
C ASN A 47 6.14 30.07 -14.51
N PHE A 48 6.28 29.14 -13.56
CA PHE A 48 7.56 28.49 -13.29
C PHE A 48 8.14 27.81 -14.54
N PHE A 49 7.30 27.08 -15.30
CA PHE A 49 7.75 26.41 -16.51
C PHE A 49 8.12 27.36 -17.65
N ASN A 50 7.51 28.54 -17.72
CA ASN A 50 7.87 29.55 -18.72
C ASN A 50 9.20 30.24 -18.37
N ASP A 51 9.46 30.46 -17.08
CA ASP A 51 10.61 31.21 -16.60
C ASP A 51 11.89 30.35 -16.51
N HIS A 52 11.74 29.06 -16.21
CA HIS A 52 12.90 28.17 -16.04
C HIS A 52 13.50 27.73 -17.40
N PRO A 53 14.83 27.75 -17.58
CA PRO A 53 15.49 27.34 -18.83
C PRO A 53 15.13 25.96 -19.39
N ALA A 54 14.87 24.99 -18.50
CA ALA A 54 14.43 23.63 -18.84
C ALA A 54 12.90 23.43 -18.69
N GLY A 55 12.14 24.50 -18.46
CA GLY A 55 10.74 24.42 -18.07
C GLY A 55 9.80 23.91 -19.16
N SER A 56 10.05 24.24 -20.44
CA SER A 56 9.27 23.68 -21.56
C SER A 56 9.43 22.15 -21.68
N VAL A 57 10.63 21.63 -21.41
CA VAL A 57 10.90 20.19 -21.36
C VAL A 57 10.20 19.56 -20.16
N ALA A 58 10.28 20.19 -18.98
CA ALA A 58 9.62 19.73 -17.76
C ALA A 58 8.09 19.62 -17.93
N HIS A 59 7.48 20.65 -18.51
CA HIS A 59 6.04 20.68 -18.78
C HIS A 59 5.64 19.58 -19.79
N ASN A 60 6.48 19.33 -20.79
CA ASN A 60 6.27 18.24 -21.74
C ASN A 60 6.38 16.84 -21.11
N ILE A 61 7.25 16.64 -20.11
CA ILE A 61 7.33 15.37 -19.35
C ILE A 61 5.99 15.13 -18.63
N LEU A 62 5.51 16.12 -17.87
CA LEU A 62 4.25 16.04 -17.12
C LEU A 62 3.01 15.82 -18.00
N LYS A 63 2.98 16.48 -19.17
CA LYS A 63 1.93 16.29 -20.17
C LYS A 63 1.99 14.93 -20.87
N LYS A 64 3.10 14.21 -20.83
CA LYS A 64 3.22 12.87 -21.43
C LYS A 64 2.99 11.75 -20.43
N SER A 65 3.20 11.97 -19.14
CA SER A 65 2.85 10.99 -18.08
C SER A 65 1.34 10.93 -17.76
N LYS A 66 0.50 11.23 -18.76
CA LYS A 66 -0.94 11.57 -18.71
C LYS A 66 -1.89 10.54 -18.07
N ALA A 67 -1.42 9.39 -17.60
CA ALA A 67 -2.29 8.28 -17.23
C ALA A 67 -2.37 7.99 -15.72
N THR A 68 -1.52 8.58 -14.88
CA THR A 68 -1.49 8.22 -13.45
C THR A 68 -1.89 9.40 -12.58
N GLN A 69 -2.90 9.20 -11.74
CA GLN A 69 -3.21 10.07 -10.60
C GLN A 69 -2.30 9.79 -9.41
N GLN A 70 -1.35 8.86 -9.55
CA GLN A 70 -0.45 8.45 -8.47
C GLN A 70 0.70 9.44 -8.29
N SER A 71 1.21 9.52 -7.05
CA SER A 71 2.47 10.16 -6.74
C SER A 71 3.64 9.52 -7.52
N GLY A 72 4.64 10.31 -7.88
CA GLY A 72 5.77 9.79 -8.64
C GLY A 72 6.78 10.82 -9.12
N PHE A 73 8.00 10.36 -9.33
CA PHE A 73 9.02 11.06 -10.12
C PHE A 73 8.83 10.76 -11.60
N HIS A 74 8.61 11.80 -12.42
CA HIS A 74 8.33 11.67 -13.85
C HIS A 74 9.57 11.78 -14.74
N GLY A 75 10.65 12.35 -14.22
CA GLY A 75 11.91 12.50 -14.93
C GLY A 75 12.62 13.82 -14.67
N LEU A 76 13.79 13.96 -15.29
CA LEU A 76 14.64 15.13 -15.22
C LEU A 76 14.60 15.88 -16.55
N ALA A 77 14.12 17.12 -16.55
CA ALA A 77 14.25 18.02 -17.68
C ALA A 77 15.62 18.68 -17.66
N VAL A 78 16.35 18.67 -18.78
CA VAL A 78 17.72 19.19 -18.84
C VAL A 78 17.86 20.23 -19.94
N GLN A 79 18.59 21.31 -19.63
CA GLN A 79 19.06 22.31 -20.57
C GLN A 79 20.52 22.68 -20.26
N LYS A 80 21.44 22.51 -21.24
CA LYS A 80 22.81 23.01 -21.16
C LYS A 80 22.93 24.29 -21.98
N LYS A 81 23.21 25.42 -21.33
CA LYS A 81 23.49 26.71 -21.98
C LYS A 81 25.00 26.92 -22.10
N ARG A 82 25.45 27.35 -23.28
CA ARG A 82 26.84 27.76 -23.53
C ARG A 82 26.95 29.27 -23.40
N TYR A 83 27.92 29.73 -22.63
CA TYR A 83 28.27 31.13 -22.43
C TYR A 83 29.70 31.37 -22.90
N PHE A 84 30.03 32.64 -23.20
CA PHE A 84 31.37 33.07 -23.64
C PHE A 84 31.98 32.20 -24.75
N PHE A 85 31.33 32.15 -25.92
CA PHE A 85 31.77 31.36 -27.08
C PHE A 85 32.01 29.86 -26.80
N GLY A 86 31.39 29.30 -25.75
CA GLY A 86 31.49 27.88 -25.39
C GLY A 86 32.48 27.56 -24.27
N LEU A 87 33.17 28.56 -23.73
CA LEU A 87 34.14 28.41 -22.63
C LEU A 87 33.47 28.11 -21.28
N LYS A 88 32.22 28.55 -21.08
CA LYS A 88 31.43 28.22 -19.88
C LYS A 88 30.15 27.49 -20.28
N LYS A 89 29.86 26.38 -19.59
CA LYS A 89 28.60 25.65 -19.72
C LYS A 89 27.84 25.79 -18.41
N LYS A 90 26.59 26.26 -18.46
CA LYS A 90 25.65 26.20 -17.34
C LYS A 90 24.69 25.05 -17.59
N LEU A 91 24.48 24.23 -16.57
CA LEU A 91 23.49 23.17 -16.56
C LEU A 91 22.28 23.67 -15.76
N ASP A 92 21.11 23.68 -16.39
CA ASP A 92 19.84 23.98 -15.72
C ASP A 92 18.94 22.75 -15.87
N CYS A 93 18.50 22.19 -14.74
CA CYS A 93 17.77 20.94 -14.64
C CYS A 93 16.53 21.11 -13.75
N VAL A 94 15.42 20.47 -14.12
CA VAL A 94 14.22 20.37 -13.27
C VAL A 94 13.85 18.91 -13.07
N GLY A 95 13.94 18.42 -11.84
CA GLY A 95 13.33 17.16 -11.44
C GLY A 95 11.84 17.37 -11.24
N VAL A 96 11.00 16.62 -11.93
CA VAL A 96 9.55 16.86 -11.92
C VAL A 96 8.81 15.71 -11.24
N MET A 97 8.02 16.07 -10.21
CA MET A 97 7.31 15.13 -9.35
C MET A 97 5.84 15.51 -9.23
N THR A 98 4.96 14.52 -9.08
CA THR A 98 3.59 14.74 -8.62
C THR A 98 3.39 14.06 -7.28
N ILE A 99 2.60 14.66 -6.40
CA ILE A 99 2.20 14.10 -5.11
C ILE A 99 0.68 14.18 -5.02
N ASN A 100 0.03 13.02 -4.97
CA ASN A 100 -1.41 12.92 -4.78
C ASN A 100 -1.73 12.88 -3.29
N LEU A 101 -2.23 13.98 -2.75
CA LEU A 101 -2.46 14.14 -1.32
C LEU A 101 -3.53 13.17 -0.77
N ASP A 102 -4.40 12.63 -1.62
CA ASP A 102 -5.42 11.66 -1.22
C ASP A 102 -4.85 10.28 -0.88
N ASP A 103 -3.59 10.00 -1.25
CA ASP A 103 -2.96 8.70 -1.02
C ASP A 103 -2.36 8.58 0.41
N TYR A 104 -2.42 9.66 1.23
CA TYR A 104 -1.72 9.74 2.51
C TYR A 104 -2.66 10.04 3.69
N GLY A 105 -2.45 9.35 4.81
CA GLY A 105 -3.17 9.59 6.06
C GLY A 105 -2.49 10.62 6.99
N THR A 106 -1.21 10.92 6.77
CA THR A 106 -0.38 11.76 7.65
C THR A 106 0.60 12.63 6.86
N ASP A 107 0.97 13.78 7.42
CA ASP A 107 1.95 14.67 6.79
C ASP A 107 3.31 13.96 6.62
N GLN A 108 3.72 13.14 7.59
CA GLN A 108 5.00 12.43 7.57
C GLN A 108 5.10 11.43 6.42
N ALA A 109 4.01 10.76 6.06
CA ALA A 109 3.98 9.87 4.91
C ALA A 109 4.16 10.64 3.59
N VAL A 110 3.55 11.84 3.49
CA VAL A 110 3.78 12.73 2.34
C VAL A 110 5.24 13.17 2.26
N LEU A 111 5.83 13.54 3.40
CA LEU A 111 7.23 13.96 3.47
C LEU A 111 8.20 12.83 3.09
N ALA A 112 7.91 11.59 3.49
CA ALA A 112 8.71 10.43 3.09
C ALA A 112 8.80 10.31 1.56
N ASP A 113 7.66 10.43 0.87
CA ASP A 113 7.62 10.39 -0.59
C ASP A 113 8.24 11.62 -1.26
N ILE A 114 8.13 12.82 -0.65
CA ILE A 114 8.82 14.02 -1.12
C ILE A 114 10.34 13.80 -1.15
N TYR A 115 10.92 13.29 -0.06
CA TYR A 115 12.35 13.00 0.02
C TYR A 115 12.74 11.81 -0.87
N HIS A 116 11.90 10.77 -0.94
CA HIS A 116 12.08 9.62 -1.82
C HIS A 116 12.22 10.06 -3.28
N TYR A 117 11.24 10.77 -3.82
CA TYR A 117 11.29 11.24 -5.22
C TYR A 117 12.35 12.31 -5.45
N GLY A 118 12.67 13.10 -4.40
CA GLY A 118 13.85 13.96 -4.39
C GLY A 118 15.14 13.20 -4.62
N CYS A 119 15.32 12.07 -3.93
CA CYS A 119 16.44 11.16 -4.11
C CYS A 119 16.50 10.62 -5.55
N HIS A 120 15.38 10.20 -6.12
CA HIS A 120 15.30 9.79 -7.53
C HIS A 120 15.79 10.89 -8.49
N ALA A 121 15.45 12.15 -8.23
CA ALA A 121 15.90 13.28 -9.03
C ALA A 121 17.42 13.51 -8.89
N ILE A 122 17.96 13.44 -7.67
CA ILE A 122 19.41 13.54 -7.39
C ILE A 122 20.18 12.42 -8.11
N GLU A 123 19.74 11.18 -7.96
CA GLU A 123 20.39 10.03 -8.62
C GLU A 123 20.31 10.14 -10.14
N THR A 124 19.18 10.60 -10.68
CA THR A 124 19.04 10.85 -12.12
C THR A 124 19.94 12.00 -12.60
N TYR A 125 20.11 13.05 -11.79
CA TYR A 125 21.04 14.14 -12.07
C TYR A 125 22.49 13.66 -12.08
N ASN A 126 22.87 12.78 -11.15
CA ASN A 126 24.21 12.20 -11.09
C ASN A 126 24.57 11.40 -12.36
N LEU A 127 23.58 10.80 -13.04
CA LEU A 127 23.80 10.16 -14.34
C LEU A 127 24.32 11.12 -15.41
N LEU A 128 24.05 12.43 -15.32
CA LEU A 128 24.57 13.41 -16.27
C LEU A 128 26.09 13.56 -16.20
N ASN A 129 26.70 13.16 -15.08
CA ASN A 129 28.16 13.13 -14.94
C ASN A 129 28.79 11.86 -15.52
N HIS A 130 27.99 10.82 -15.78
CA HIS A 130 28.47 9.57 -16.37
C HIS A 130 28.92 9.81 -17.83
N PRO A 131 30.05 9.21 -18.28
CA PRO A 131 30.62 9.44 -19.61
C PRO A 131 29.61 9.25 -20.77
N LYS A 132 28.68 8.32 -20.61
CA LYS A 132 27.60 8.05 -21.58
C LYS A 132 26.68 9.27 -21.84
N TYR A 133 26.46 10.13 -20.84
CA TYR A 133 25.50 11.23 -20.90
C TYR A 133 26.15 12.62 -20.88
N LYS A 134 27.35 12.73 -20.28
CA LYS A 134 28.08 13.99 -20.03
C LYS A 134 28.20 14.88 -21.27
N ASP A 135 28.60 14.31 -22.40
CA ASP A 135 28.88 15.07 -23.62
C ASP A 135 27.77 14.99 -24.67
N ARG A 136 26.86 14.02 -24.55
CA ARG A 136 25.80 13.76 -25.54
C ARG A 136 24.47 14.42 -25.20
N PHE A 137 24.20 14.68 -23.92
CA PHE A 137 22.91 15.21 -23.48
C PHE A 137 22.97 16.73 -23.31
N THR A 138 22.58 17.48 -24.34
CA THR A 138 22.56 18.96 -24.34
C THR A 138 21.22 19.53 -23.90
N GLN A 139 20.12 18.95 -24.33
CA GLN A 139 18.76 19.34 -23.98
C GLN A 139 17.81 18.15 -24.11
N GLY A 140 16.82 18.07 -23.24
CA GLY A 140 15.72 17.11 -23.39
C GLY A 140 15.34 16.40 -22.09
N PRO A 141 14.35 15.49 -22.17
CA PRO A 141 13.90 14.71 -21.03
C PRO A 141 14.85 13.53 -20.77
N LEU A 142 15.38 13.44 -19.55
CA LEU A 142 16.10 12.27 -19.06
C LEU A 142 15.16 11.49 -18.12
N ILE A 143 14.63 10.38 -18.65
CA ILE A 143 13.79 9.43 -17.91
C ILE A 143 14.54 8.10 -17.90
N PRO A 144 15.18 7.71 -16.78
CA PRO A 144 15.93 6.47 -16.73
C PRO A 144 15.03 5.26 -16.99
N LYS A 145 15.31 4.50 -18.05
CA LYS A 145 14.72 3.17 -18.22
C LYS A 145 15.40 2.24 -17.22
N ARG A 146 14.64 1.70 -16.27
CA ARG A 146 15.15 0.80 -15.24
C ARG A 146 14.56 -0.59 -15.43
N SER A 147 15.39 -1.62 -15.29
CA SER A 147 14.90 -2.98 -15.07
C SER A 147 14.18 -3.06 -13.72
N PRO A 148 13.33 -4.07 -13.47
CA PRO A 148 12.70 -4.26 -12.17
C PRO A 148 13.70 -4.27 -11.00
N LEU A 149 14.83 -4.94 -11.18
CA LEU A 149 15.91 -4.98 -10.18
C LEU A 149 16.52 -3.60 -9.94
N SER A 150 16.84 -2.86 -11.02
CA SER A 150 17.38 -1.51 -10.89
C SER A 150 16.39 -0.56 -10.23
N LEU A 151 15.09 -0.73 -10.48
CA LEU A 151 14.05 0.05 -9.81
C LEU A 151 13.96 -0.28 -8.32
N ALA A 152 13.98 -1.56 -7.95
CA ALA A 152 13.98 -1.99 -6.55
C ALA A 152 15.18 -1.45 -5.78
N LYS A 153 16.38 -1.47 -6.38
CA LYS A 153 17.60 -0.89 -5.79
C LYS A 153 17.50 0.61 -5.54
N VAL A 154 17.03 1.37 -6.54
CA VAL A 154 16.90 2.83 -6.39
C VAL A 154 15.78 3.18 -5.40
N ASN A 155 14.70 2.40 -5.36
CA ASN A 155 13.67 2.58 -4.34
C ASN A 155 14.18 2.26 -2.93
N LEU A 156 14.97 1.20 -2.74
CA LEU A 156 15.61 0.91 -1.46
C LEU A 156 16.47 2.08 -0.98
N LEU A 157 17.33 2.59 -1.87
CA LEU A 157 18.18 3.74 -1.59
C LEU A 157 17.36 4.97 -1.23
N ALA A 158 16.30 5.25 -1.99
CA ALA A 158 15.44 6.41 -1.77
C ALA A 158 14.60 6.28 -0.49
N ASP A 159 14.14 5.09 -0.12
CA ASP A 159 13.44 4.82 1.14
C ASP A 159 14.41 5.00 2.34
N ILE A 160 15.65 4.49 2.26
CA ILE A 160 16.67 4.72 3.29
C ILE A 160 17.00 6.22 3.41
N PHE A 161 17.20 6.90 2.29
CA PHE A 161 17.47 8.34 2.25
C PHE A 161 16.35 9.14 2.91
N SER A 162 15.09 8.83 2.59
CA SER A 162 13.93 9.57 3.09
C SER A 162 13.76 9.41 4.60
N VAL A 163 13.88 8.18 5.12
CA VAL A 163 13.69 7.95 6.56
C VAL A 163 14.83 8.52 7.40
N LEU A 164 16.06 8.58 6.89
CA LEU A 164 17.19 9.17 7.61
C LEU A 164 17.07 10.70 7.71
N ILE A 165 16.48 11.36 6.71
CA ILE A 165 16.14 12.79 6.79
C ILE A 165 15.02 13.00 7.80
N LEU A 166 13.97 12.18 7.75
CA LEU A 166 12.84 12.28 8.66
C LEU A 166 13.24 12.02 10.11
N ALA A 167 14.08 11.03 10.37
CA ALA A 167 14.63 10.74 11.68
C ALA A 167 15.41 11.95 12.23
N HIS A 168 16.22 12.61 11.40
CA HIS A 168 16.91 13.84 11.78
C HIS A 168 15.98 15.02 12.07
N GLN A 169 14.80 15.04 11.46
CA GLN A 169 13.75 16.03 11.74
C GLN A 169 12.92 15.68 12.99
N GLY A 170 13.28 14.61 13.72
CA GLY A 170 12.60 14.17 14.94
C GLY A 170 11.50 13.13 14.70
N TYR A 171 11.38 12.59 13.49
CA TYR A 171 10.41 11.56 13.13
C TYR A 171 11.05 10.17 13.06
N GLU A 172 11.77 9.77 14.11
CA GLU A 172 12.51 8.51 14.16
C GLU A 172 11.63 7.28 13.92
N SER A 173 10.36 7.33 14.36
CA SER A 173 9.38 6.27 14.14
C SER A 173 9.11 5.98 12.66
N MET A 174 9.47 6.89 11.74
CA MET A 174 9.30 6.68 10.30
C MET A 174 10.21 5.58 9.73
N ILE A 175 11.33 5.27 10.41
CA ILE A 175 12.19 4.14 10.02
C ILE A 175 11.38 2.83 10.07
N GLN A 176 10.67 2.58 11.17
CA GLN A 176 9.83 1.40 11.25
C GLN A 176 8.52 1.57 10.47
N ALA A 177 7.85 2.73 10.56
CA ALA A 177 6.53 2.93 9.95
C ALA A 177 6.54 2.74 8.43
N LEU A 178 7.60 3.21 7.73
CA LEU A 178 7.75 2.95 6.30
C LEU A 178 7.96 1.47 6.01
N ALA A 179 8.76 0.76 6.82
CA ALA A 179 8.94 -0.68 6.70
C ALA A 179 7.61 -1.43 6.89
N SER A 180 6.84 -1.08 7.91
CA SER A 180 5.49 -1.63 8.13
C SER A 180 4.58 -1.38 6.93
N GLU A 181 4.59 -0.17 6.35
CA GLU A 181 3.77 0.15 5.19
C GLU A 181 4.17 -0.68 3.95
N ARG A 182 5.48 -0.75 3.64
CA ARG A 182 5.98 -1.54 2.49
C ARG A 182 5.71 -3.04 2.69
N SER A 183 5.88 -3.55 3.91
CA SER A 183 5.54 -4.92 4.29
C SER A 183 4.05 -5.21 4.14
N LEU A 184 3.17 -4.34 4.64
CA LEU A 184 1.73 -4.53 4.51
C LEU A 184 1.28 -4.50 3.05
N ASN A 185 1.90 -3.65 2.22
CA ASN A 185 1.63 -3.59 0.80
C ASN A 185 1.93 -4.90 0.05
N THR A 186 2.77 -5.80 0.59
CA THR A 186 2.98 -7.13 -0.02
C THR A 186 1.79 -8.06 0.17
N MET A 187 0.92 -7.78 1.15
CA MET A 187 -0.21 -8.63 1.56
C MET A 187 -1.58 -7.97 1.36
N LEU A 188 -1.63 -6.86 0.63
CA LEU A 188 -2.88 -6.20 0.27
C LEU A 188 -3.12 -6.26 -1.25
N ALA A 189 -4.37 -6.58 -1.63
CA ALA A 189 -4.83 -6.52 -3.00
C ALA A 189 -5.04 -5.06 -3.45
N LYS A 190 -3.94 -4.38 -3.79
CA LYS A 190 -3.96 -2.99 -4.28
C LYS A 190 -3.84 -2.96 -5.80
N PRO A 191 -4.84 -2.43 -6.53
CA PRO A 191 -4.71 -2.21 -7.97
C PRO A 191 -3.48 -1.36 -8.30
N ASN A 192 -2.76 -1.75 -9.35
CA ASN A 192 -1.48 -1.16 -9.74
C ASN A 192 -0.37 -1.22 -8.68
N GLY A 193 -0.58 -1.96 -7.58
CA GLY A 193 0.43 -2.21 -6.56
C GLY A 193 1.60 -3.02 -7.12
N ARG A 194 2.83 -2.65 -6.72
CA ARG A 194 4.06 -3.35 -7.11
C ARG A 194 5.02 -3.48 -5.92
N PRO A 195 4.63 -4.22 -4.87
CA PRO A 195 5.39 -4.32 -3.62
C PRO A 195 6.83 -4.84 -3.82
N TRP A 196 7.06 -5.69 -4.82
CA TRP A 196 8.39 -6.19 -5.18
C TRP A 196 9.39 -5.08 -5.56
N HIS A 197 8.92 -3.89 -5.95
CA HIS A 197 9.80 -2.73 -6.22
C HIS A 197 10.17 -1.94 -4.96
N PHE A 198 9.66 -2.27 -3.77
CA PHE A 198 9.89 -1.49 -2.54
C PHE A 198 10.43 -2.40 -1.41
N PRO A 199 11.70 -2.85 -1.51
CA PRO A 199 12.28 -3.83 -0.60
C PRO A 199 12.84 -3.21 0.70
N TYR A 200 12.36 -2.03 1.12
CA TYR A 200 12.81 -1.37 2.34
C TYR A 200 12.76 -2.24 3.61
N PRO A 201 11.80 -3.19 3.77
CA PRO A 201 11.82 -4.14 4.89
C PRO A 201 13.11 -4.95 5.01
N LEU A 202 13.88 -5.15 3.93
CA LEU A 202 15.18 -5.83 4.00
C LEU A 202 16.24 -5.03 4.78
N ALA A 203 16.09 -3.71 4.86
CA ALA A 203 17.12 -2.79 5.36
C ALA A 203 16.70 -1.95 6.56
N TYR A 204 15.45 -2.01 7.01
CA TYR A 204 14.97 -1.09 8.04
C TYR A 204 15.74 -1.24 9.38
N GLN A 205 16.06 -2.47 9.81
CA GLN A 205 16.85 -2.71 11.03
C GLN A 205 18.29 -2.18 10.91
N ALA A 206 18.90 -2.36 9.74
CA ALA A 206 20.24 -1.80 9.48
C ALA A 206 20.22 -0.27 9.43
N THR A 207 19.13 0.30 8.89
CA THR A 207 18.88 1.74 8.85
C THR A 207 18.70 2.30 10.26
N GLU A 208 17.90 1.63 11.10
CA GLU A 208 17.72 1.97 12.51
C GLU A 208 19.07 1.96 13.25
N LYS A 209 19.86 0.90 13.08
CA LYS A 209 21.19 0.79 13.70
C LYS A 209 22.15 1.90 13.24
N ILE A 210 22.16 2.25 11.95
CA ILE A 210 22.99 3.37 11.46
C ILE A 210 22.52 4.69 12.06
N TRP A 211 21.21 4.89 12.18
CA TRP A 211 20.66 6.08 12.80
C TRP A 211 21.09 6.20 14.27
N THR A 212 20.99 5.13 15.04
CA THR A 212 21.32 5.13 16.48
C THR A 212 22.82 5.18 16.77
N ASP A 213 23.61 4.39 16.04
CA ASP A 213 24.99 4.10 16.43
C ASP A 213 26.02 4.98 15.72
N ILE A 214 25.72 5.43 14.50
CA ILE A 214 26.69 6.11 13.62
C ILE A 214 26.34 7.58 13.43
N ILE A 215 25.10 7.86 13.03
CA ILE A 215 24.67 9.23 12.81
C ILE A 215 24.40 9.87 14.17
N GLY A 216 23.43 9.35 14.91
CA GLY A 216 22.97 9.92 16.17
C GLY A 216 22.27 11.28 16.00
N PRO A 217 21.26 11.59 16.82
CA PRO A 217 20.51 12.85 16.74
C PRO A 217 21.33 14.12 17.06
N LYS A 218 22.61 13.98 17.45
CA LYS A 218 23.49 15.07 17.89
C LYS A 218 24.71 15.30 16.99
N ASN A 219 24.76 14.70 15.80
CA ASN A 219 25.89 14.89 14.90
C ASN A 219 25.95 16.32 14.37
N LYS A 220 26.94 17.09 14.85
CA LYS A 220 27.18 18.48 14.46
C LYS A 220 27.60 18.65 13.00
N ASN A 221 28.08 17.58 12.37
CA ASN A 221 28.51 17.55 10.98
C ASN A 221 27.45 16.93 10.06
N TYR A 222 26.22 16.73 10.54
CA TYR A 222 25.15 16.17 9.74
C TYR A 222 24.82 17.13 8.59
N ASP A 223 24.99 16.63 7.37
CA ASP A 223 24.56 17.31 6.17
C ASP A 223 23.19 16.75 5.74
N PRO A 224 22.13 17.58 5.64
CA PRO A 224 20.76 17.11 5.35
C PRO A 224 20.57 16.34 4.06
N ILE A 225 21.52 16.40 3.12
CA ILE A 225 21.45 15.66 1.86
C ILE A 225 22.58 14.65 1.77
N LYS A 226 23.82 15.09 2.01
CA LYS A 226 25.01 14.25 1.80
C LYS A 226 25.08 13.11 2.81
N THR A 227 24.81 13.37 4.10
CA THR A 227 24.92 12.32 5.13
C THR A 227 23.90 11.18 4.87
N PRO A 228 22.59 11.45 4.67
CA PRO A 228 21.64 10.41 4.30
C PRO A 228 21.99 9.68 3.00
N LEU A 229 22.45 10.41 1.98
CA LEU A 229 22.74 9.81 0.68
C LEU A 229 23.95 8.88 0.72
N ASP A 230 25.05 9.31 1.38
CA ASP A 230 26.25 8.49 1.55
C ASP A 230 25.95 7.21 2.36
N MET A 231 25.11 7.31 3.39
CA MET A 231 24.66 6.15 4.17
C MET A 231 23.74 5.22 3.37
N ALA A 232 22.81 5.79 2.58
CA ALA A 232 21.92 5.01 1.73
C ALA A 232 22.68 4.24 0.64
N HIS A 233 23.71 4.85 0.02
CA HIS A 233 24.60 4.16 -0.92
C HIS A 233 25.41 3.06 -0.21
N SER A 234 25.93 3.33 0.97
CA SER A 234 26.72 2.36 1.74
C SER A 234 25.89 1.13 2.13
N LEU A 235 24.65 1.35 2.59
CA LEU A 235 23.71 0.28 2.88
C LEU A 235 23.31 -0.47 1.61
N LEU A 236 22.94 0.22 0.53
CA LEU A 236 22.56 -0.45 -0.71
C LEU A 236 23.69 -1.38 -1.20
N ALA A 237 24.94 -0.95 -1.07
CA ALA A 237 26.11 -1.74 -1.47
C ALA A 237 26.31 -3.03 -0.66
N SER A 238 25.70 -3.16 0.54
CA SER A 238 25.74 -4.41 1.32
C SER A 238 24.68 -5.43 0.90
N TYR A 239 23.79 -5.10 -0.06
CA TYR A 239 22.79 -6.03 -0.58
C TYR A 239 23.15 -6.50 -1.98
N GLU A 240 23.19 -7.82 -2.15
CA GLU A 240 23.41 -8.46 -3.44
C GLU A 240 22.12 -8.53 -4.26
N ASP A 241 22.24 -8.75 -5.57
CA ASP A 241 21.09 -8.91 -6.47
C ASP A 241 20.15 -10.03 -5.99
N GLU A 242 20.73 -11.09 -5.42
CA GLU A 242 20.02 -12.24 -4.87
C GLU A 242 19.04 -11.84 -3.75
N SER A 243 19.39 -10.86 -2.90
CA SER A 243 18.50 -10.39 -1.83
C SER A 243 17.18 -9.80 -2.37
N PHE A 244 17.23 -9.13 -3.53
CA PHE A 244 16.05 -8.59 -4.18
C PHE A 244 15.20 -9.69 -4.83
N THR A 245 15.84 -10.68 -5.44
CA THR A 245 15.14 -11.85 -5.99
C THR A 245 14.43 -12.64 -4.88
N GLN A 246 15.07 -12.79 -3.71
CA GLN A 246 14.46 -13.42 -2.53
C GLN A 246 13.26 -12.63 -2.00
N TRP A 247 13.35 -11.30 -2.00
CA TRP A 247 12.21 -10.43 -1.67
C TRP A 247 11.04 -10.65 -2.63
N TRP A 248 11.32 -10.79 -3.92
CA TRP A 248 10.29 -11.08 -4.93
C TRP A 248 9.66 -12.44 -4.71
N ALA A 249 10.47 -13.46 -4.39
CA ALA A 249 9.98 -14.81 -4.08
C ALA A 249 9.06 -14.87 -2.85
N PHE A 250 9.13 -13.88 -1.95
CA PHE A 250 8.12 -13.68 -0.90
C PHE A 250 6.92 -12.87 -1.40
N CYS A 251 7.15 -11.76 -2.12
CA CYS A 251 6.10 -10.86 -2.56
C CYS A 251 5.09 -11.49 -3.53
N GLU A 252 5.54 -12.33 -4.47
CA GLU A 252 4.67 -12.95 -5.47
C GLU A 252 3.58 -13.82 -4.84
N PRO A 253 3.90 -14.87 -4.05
CA PRO A 253 2.89 -15.69 -3.39
C PRO A 253 2.07 -14.91 -2.36
N ALA A 254 2.66 -13.94 -1.66
CA ALA A 254 1.94 -13.07 -0.74
C ALA A 254 0.85 -12.24 -1.46
N GLN A 255 1.20 -11.64 -2.60
CA GLN A 255 0.26 -10.90 -3.42
C GLN A 255 -0.81 -11.80 -4.00
N GLU A 256 -0.45 -13.00 -4.47
CA GLU A 256 -1.42 -13.96 -4.96
C GLU A 256 -2.47 -14.26 -3.90
N MET A 257 -2.06 -14.69 -2.70
CA MET A 257 -2.99 -14.94 -1.60
C MET A 257 -3.83 -13.70 -1.23
N ALA A 258 -3.25 -12.50 -1.25
CA ALA A 258 -3.99 -11.26 -1.02
C ALA A 258 -5.09 -11.03 -2.06
N TRP A 259 -4.83 -11.31 -3.34
CA TRP A 259 -5.83 -11.23 -4.41
C TRP A 259 -6.90 -12.31 -4.33
N TYR A 260 -6.58 -13.47 -3.75
CA TYR A 260 -7.52 -14.50 -3.32
C TYR A 260 -8.32 -14.10 -2.06
N GLY A 261 -8.05 -12.93 -1.46
CA GLY A 261 -8.81 -12.39 -0.34
C GLY A 261 -8.34 -12.88 1.03
N GLU A 262 -7.17 -13.51 1.12
CA GLU A 262 -6.60 -13.93 2.40
C GLU A 262 -6.15 -12.72 3.22
N LEU A 263 -6.29 -12.85 4.54
CA LEU A 263 -5.87 -11.82 5.49
C LEU A 263 -4.34 -11.82 5.67
N PRO A 264 -3.71 -10.67 5.98
CA PRO A 264 -2.26 -10.59 6.14
C PRO A 264 -1.68 -11.58 7.18
N GLU A 265 -2.39 -11.82 8.28
CA GLU A 265 -1.99 -12.80 9.31
C GLU A 265 -1.94 -14.23 8.74
N THR A 266 -2.89 -14.56 7.86
CA THR A 266 -2.94 -15.86 7.17
C THR A 266 -1.82 -15.99 6.15
N ILE A 267 -1.56 -14.93 5.38
CA ILE A 267 -0.47 -14.89 4.39
C ILE A 267 0.88 -15.07 5.07
N LEU A 268 1.10 -14.37 6.19
CA LEU A 268 2.31 -14.46 6.98
C LEU A 268 2.49 -15.85 7.62
N GLY A 269 1.42 -16.40 8.20
CA GLY A 269 1.41 -17.77 8.73
C GLY A 269 1.74 -18.80 7.65
N ALA A 270 1.15 -18.68 6.46
CA ALA A 270 1.46 -19.56 5.34
C ALA A 270 2.94 -19.50 4.95
N ALA A 271 3.51 -18.30 4.83
CA ALA A 271 4.92 -18.13 4.51
C ALA A 271 5.84 -18.77 5.57
N LEU A 272 5.54 -18.60 6.85
CA LEU A 272 6.36 -19.08 7.97
C LEU A 272 6.25 -20.58 8.19
N HIS A 273 5.04 -21.13 8.15
CA HIS A 273 4.79 -22.52 8.56
C HIS A 273 4.85 -23.51 7.39
N THR A 274 4.53 -23.08 6.16
CA THR A 274 4.33 -24.03 5.05
C THR A 274 5.33 -23.91 3.91
N SER A 275 6.08 -22.81 3.80
CA SER A 275 7.07 -22.65 2.74
C SER A 275 8.27 -23.59 2.95
N ASP A 276 8.64 -24.34 1.91
CA ASP A 276 9.87 -25.14 1.90
C ASP A 276 11.13 -24.27 1.74
N ASN A 277 10.98 -23.00 1.35
CA ASN A 277 12.10 -22.10 1.07
C ASN A 277 12.53 -21.33 2.35
N PRO A 278 13.72 -21.58 2.89
CA PRO A 278 14.19 -20.90 4.10
C PRO A 278 14.36 -19.38 3.94
N LEU A 279 14.60 -18.91 2.72
CA LEU A 279 14.78 -17.49 2.42
C LEU A 279 13.43 -16.75 2.41
N VAL A 280 12.36 -17.42 1.95
CA VAL A 280 11.00 -16.91 2.08
C VAL A 280 10.61 -16.81 3.56
N LYS A 281 10.94 -17.82 4.36
CA LYS A 281 10.74 -17.79 5.83
C LYS A 281 11.51 -16.64 6.49
N ALA A 282 12.77 -16.42 6.12
CA ALA A 282 13.56 -15.30 6.64
C ALA A 282 12.93 -13.94 6.31
N ASN A 283 12.46 -13.74 5.08
CA ASN A 283 11.74 -12.53 4.69
C ASN A 283 10.40 -12.37 5.42
N ALA A 284 9.69 -13.47 5.67
CA ALA A 284 8.47 -13.46 6.47
C ALA A 284 8.74 -13.02 7.92
N ILE A 285 9.84 -13.46 8.55
CA ILE A 285 10.25 -12.98 9.88
C ILE A 285 10.55 -11.48 9.88
N LEU A 286 11.20 -10.96 8.82
CA LEU A 286 11.44 -9.52 8.69
C LEU A 286 10.12 -8.74 8.57
N VAL A 287 9.17 -9.27 7.80
CA VAL A 287 7.83 -8.69 7.61
C VAL A 287 7.03 -8.73 8.91
N GLU A 288 7.06 -9.84 9.64
CA GLU A 288 6.46 -10.01 10.97
C GLU A 288 6.99 -8.95 11.94
N SER A 289 8.33 -8.80 12.01
CA SER A 289 8.99 -7.84 12.88
C SER A 289 8.63 -6.40 12.52
N ALA A 290 8.57 -6.07 11.23
CA ALA A 290 8.18 -4.74 10.77
C ALA A 290 6.72 -4.42 11.10
N LEU A 291 5.81 -5.38 10.96
CA LEU A 291 4.37 -5.18 11.17
C LEU A 291 3.95 -5.30 12.64
N GLN A 292 4.77 -5.92 13.50
CA GLN A 292 4.41 -6.25 14.87
C GLN A 292 3.09 -7.04 14.94
N MET A 293 2.90 -7.93 13.97
CA MET A 293 1.70 -8.74 13.80
C MET A 293 2.00 -10.20 14.16
N SER A 294 1.03 -10.89 14.75
CA SER A 294 1.14 -12.32 14.99
C SER A 294 0.65 -13.11 13.76
N PRO A 295 1.45 -14.04 13.22
CA PRO A 295 1.00 -14.91 12.14
C PRO A 295 -0.11 -15.85 12.61
N ALA A 296 -0.97 -16.27 11.67
CA ALA A 296 -1.93 -17.33 11.91
C ALA A 296 -1.21 -18.66 12.15
N ASP A 297 -1.70 -19.46 13.10
CA ASP A 297 -1.17 -20.80 13.37
C ASP A 297 -1.53 -21.81 12.27
N GLU A 298 -0.91 -22.99 12.31
CA GLU A 298 -1.11 -24.05 11.31
C GLU A 298 -2.58 -24.49 11.18
N THR A 299 -3.33 -24.50 12.30
CA THR A 299 -4.75 -24.91 12.28
C THR A 299 -5.62 -23.90 11.54
N ALA A 300 -5.31 -22.59 11.68
CA ALA A 300 -5.99 -21.53 10.97
C ALA A 300 -5.64 -21.46 9.47
N LEU A 301 -4.65 -22.24 9.01
CA LEU A 301 -4.29 -22.38 7.59
C LEU A 301 -4.99 -23.56 6.92
N GLU A 302 -5.59 -24.49 7.68
CA GLU A 302 -6.29 -25.64 7.12
C GLU A 302 -7.47 -25.21 6.25
N GLY A 303 -7.60 -25.83 5.08
CA GLY A 303 -8.69 -25.55 4.15
C GLY A 303 -8.67 -24.16 3.50
N LYS A 304 -7.51 -23.49 3.47
CA LYS A 304 -7.29 -22.21 2.78
C LYS A 304 -6.39 -22.32 1.55
N TYR A 305 -6.48 -21.34 0.66
CA TYR A 305 -5.56 -21.21 -0.47
C TYR A 305 -4.16 -20.86 0.05
N ASN A 306 -3.11 -21.46 -0.53
CA ASN A 306 -1.75 -21.23 -0.07
C ASN A 306 -0.76 -21.23 -1.23
N ALA A 307 -0.30 -20.05 -1.65
CA ALA A 307 0.65 -19.90 -2.75
C ALA A 307 2.11 -20.21 -2.34
N PHE A 308 2.38 -20.48 -1.06
CA PHE A 308 3.71 -20.80 -0.56
C PHE A 308 4.04 -22.30 -0.60
N VAL A 309 3.05 -23.16 -0.87
CA VAL A 309 3.28 -24.59 -1.09
C VAL A 309 3.45 -24.89 -2.57
N LYS A 310 3.95 -26.09 -2.88
CA LYS A 310 4.05 -26.55 -4.26
C LYS A 310 2.69 -26.71 -4.91
N GLU A 311 2.64 -26.53 -6.22
CA GLU A 311 1.40 -26.60 -6.98
C GLU A 311 0.69 -27.94 -6.84
N GLU A 312 1.42 -29.07 -6.80
CA GLU A 312 0.79 -30.38 -6.63
C GLU A 312 0.05 -30.49 -5.29
N THR A 313 0.63 -29.96 -4.22
CA THR A 313 -0.01 -29.89 -2.89
C THR A 313 -1.24 -28.98 -2.92
N GLN A 314 -1.19 -27.89 -3.69
CA GLN A 314 -2.32 -26.97 -3.83
C GLN A 314 -3.49 -27.61 -4.58
N VAL A 315 -3.22 -28.43 -5.60
CA VAL A 315 -4.23 -29.21 -6.34
C VAL A 315 -4.88 -30.28 -5.46
N GLU A 316 -4.09 -30.98 -4.64
CA GLU A 316 -4.60 -31.96 -3.68
C GLU A 316 -5.53 -31.29 -2.65
N ARG A 317 -5.09 -30.16 -2.07
CA ARG A 317 -5.91 -29.36 -1.14
C ARG A 317 -7.18 -28.83 -1.79
N HIS A 318 -7.12 -28.39 -3.04
CA HIS A 318 -8.31 -27.98 -3.79
C HIS A 318 -9.30 -29.14 -3.91
N SER A 319 -8.82 -30.33 -4.26
CA SER A 319 -9.67 -31.53 -4.41
C SER A 319 -10.33 -31.92 -3.08
N HIS A 320 -9.57 -31.91 -1.97
CA HIS A 320 -10.14 -32.14 -0.64
C HIS A 320 -11.20 -31.09 -0.29
N LYS A 321 -10.95 -29.82 -0.61
CA LYS A 321 -11.92 -28.75 -0.36
C LYS A 321 -13.21 -28.89 -1.16
N VAL A 322 -13.10 -29.39 -2.38
CA VAL A 322 -14.25 -29.72 -3.24
C VAL A 322 -15.11 -30.81 -2.60
N GLU A 323 -14.49 -31.86 -2.06
CA GLU A 323 -15.19 -32.96 -1.38
C GLU A 323 -15.86 -32.49 -0.08
N GLU A 324 -15.14 -31.77 0.79
CA GLU A 324 -15.70 -31.18 2.02
C GLU A 324 -16.93 -30.30 1.73
N THR A 325 -16.83 -29.46 0.69
CA THR A 325 -17.92 -28.58 0.29
C THR A 325 -19.13 -29.38 -0.15
N PHE A 326 -18.93 -30.43 -0.95
CA PHE A 326 -20.02 -31.27 -1.40
C PHE A 326 -20.70 -32.00 -0.23
N GLU A 327 -19.94 -32.59 0.70
CA GLU A 327 -20.50 -33.29 1.85
C GLU A 327 -21.33 -32.37 2.74
N LEU A 328 -20.84 -31.16 3.00
CA LEU A 328 -21.57 -30.15 3.76
C LEU A 328 -22.89 -29.76 3.08
N ILE A 329 -22.84 -29.48 1.77
CA ILE A 329 -24.03 -29.06 1.00
C ILE A 329 -25.03 -30.21 0.84
N LEU A 330 -24.55 -31.45 0.67
CA LEU A 330 -25.40 -32.62 0.66
C LEU A 330 -26.16 -32.80 1.97
N ALA A 331 -25.47 -32.66 3.11
CA ALA A 331 -26.12 -32.72 4.42
C ALA A 331 -27.19 -31.64 4.59
N GLN A 332 -26.94 -30.42 4.09
CA GLN A 332 -27.94 -29.34 4.09
C GLN A 332 -29.13 -29.64 3.17
N GLY A 333 -28.88 -30.21 1.99
CA GLY A 333 -29.92 -30.60 1.04
C GLY A 333 -30.83 -31.68 1.61
N ILE A 334 -30.26 -32.69 2.29
CA ILE A 334 -31.01 -33.72 3.01
C ILE A 334 -31.85 -33.10 4.14
N LEU A 335 -31.24 -32.26 4.97
CA LEU A 335 -31.92 -31.64 6.12
C LEU A 335 -33.10 -30.74 5.70
N LYS A 336 -32.96 -30.04 4.57
CA LYS A 336 -33.98 -29.11 4.04
C LYS A 336 -34.93 -29.77 3.02
N GLU A 337 -34.70 -31.04 2.68
CA GLU A 337 -35.39 -31.76 1.60
C GLU A 337 -35.46 -30.94 0.30
N SER A 338 -34.35 -30.29 -0.07
CA SER A 338 -34.32 -29.32 -1.18
C SER A 338 -32.99 -29.36 -1.94
N SER A 339 -33.06 -29.15 -3.26
CA SER A 339 -31.88 -28.92 -4.12
C SER A 339 -31.30 -27.51 -3.97
N ARG A 340 -32.01 -26.59 -3.32
CA ARG A 340 -31.63 -25.18 -3.20
C ARG A 340 -30.22 -24.95 -2.63
N PRO A 341 -29.77 -25.65 -1.56
CA PRO A 341 -28.42 -25.47 -1.03
C PRO A 341 -27.31 -25.70 -2.07
N PHE A 342 -27.53 -26.61 -3.02
CA PHE A 342 -26.57 -26.86 -4.11
C PHE A 342 -26.46 -25.67 -5.05
N MET A 343 -27.60 -25.09 -5.43
CA MET A 343 -27.65 -23.94 -6.34
C MET A 343 -27.09 -22.69 -5.67
N GLU A 344 -27.45 -22.43 -4.41
CA GLU A 344 -26.90 -21.32 -3.61
C GLU A 344 -25.38 -21.41 -3.48
N ALA A 345 -24.84 -22.59 -3.16
CA ALA A 345 -23.40 -22.80 -3.03
C ALA A 345 -22.68 -22.64 -4.39
N ALA A 346 -23.26 -23.15 -5.47
CA ALA A 346 -22.71 -22.97 -6.81
C ALA A 346 -22.70 -21.49 -7.23
N ASN A 347 -23.79 -20.76 -6.98
CA ASN A 347 -23.89 -19.33 -7.27
C ASN A 347 -22.85 -18.54 -6.47
N ALA A 348 -22.68 -18.86 -5.18
CA ALA A 348 -21.66 -18.25 -4.33
C ALA A 348 -20.24 -18.48 -4.88
N GLN A 349 -19.93 -19.70 -5.31
CA GLN A 349 -18.63 -20.01 -5.93
C GLN A 349 -18.43 -19.28 -7.27
N ASN A 350 -19.47 -19.10 -8.08
CA ASN A 350 -19.39 -18.35 -9.33
C ASN A 350 -19.22 -16.84 -9.12
N ILE A 351 -19.80 -16.28 -8.06
CA ILE A 351 -19.55 -14.90 -7.63
C ILE A 351 -18.09 -14.75 -7.20
N GLN A 352 -17.58 -15.66 -6.39
CA GLN A 352 -16.18 -15.67 -5.96
C GLN A 352 -15.21 -15.88 -7.13
N LEU A 353 -15.60 -16.64 -8.15
CA LEU A 353 -14.82 -16.81 -9.38
C LEU A 353 -14.63 -15.49 -10.12
N ALA A 354 -15.62 -14.59 -10.13
CA ALA A 354 -15.47 -13.24 -10.71
C ALA A 354 -14.42 -12.40 -9.98
N GLU A 355 -14.09 -12.76 -8.73
CA GLU A 355 -12.96 -12.20 -7.98
C GLU A 355 -11.65 -12.95 -8.25
N GLY A 356 -11.66 -14.02 -9.05
CA GLY A 356 -10.51 -14.88 -9.34
C GLY A 356 -10.31 -16.01 -8.33
N LYS A 357 -11.23 -16.21 -7.38
CA LYS A 357 -11.11 -17.27 -6.37
C LYS A 357 -11.57 -18.61 -6.95
N ILE A 358 -10.62 -19.54 -7.07
CA ILE A 358 -10.86 -20.89 -7.61
C ILE A 358 -10.63 -22.03 -6.61
N PHE A 359 -10.13 -21.73 -5.41
CA PHE A 359 -9.87 -22.77 -4.42
C PHE A 359 -11.18 -23.41 -3.93
N GLY A 360 -11.29 -24.74 -4.04
CA GLY A 360 -12.52 -25.48 -3.74
C GLY A 360 -13.66 -25.28 -4.74
N TRP A 361 -13.43 -24.63 -5.88
CA TRP A 361 -14.48 -24.39 -6.87
C TRP A 361 -14.96 -25.72 -7.48
N CYS A 362 -16.26 -25.97 -7.40
CA CYS A 362 -16.95 -27.14 -7.95
C CYS A 362 -18.39 -26.83 -8.39
N ALA A 363 -18.67 -25.58 -8.74
CA ALA A 363 -20.02 -25.07 -8.96
C ALA A 363 -20.81 -25.86 -10.01
N SER A 364 -20.18 -26.23 -11.12
CA SER A 364 -20.81 -27.04 -12.17
C SER A 364 -21.22 -28.44 -11.69
N ALA A 365 -20.41 -29.05 -10.83
CA ALA A 365 -20.70 -30.34 -10.21
C ALA A 365 -21.80 -30.22 -9.15
N LEU A 366 -21.79 -29.15 -8.34
CA LEU A 366 -22.86 -28.85 -7.38
C LEU A 366 -24.21 -28.66 -8.08
N GLN A 367 -24.27 -27.89 -9.16
CA GLN A 367 -25.51 -27.70 -9.93
C GLN A 367 -26.03 -29.02 -10.53
N SER A 368 -25.13 -29.88 -11.00
CA SER A 368 -25.50 -31.19 -11.55
C SER A 368 -26.04 -32.10 -10.45
N ALA A 369 -25.37 -32.14 -9.29
CA ALA A 369 -25.82 -32.85 -8.12
C ALA A 369 -27.18 -32.34 -7.61
N GLY A 370 -27.41 -31.03 -7.58
CA GLY A 370 -28.68 -30.41 -7.20
C GLY A 370 -29.84 -30.83 -8.09
N ARG A 371 -29.65 -30.83 -9.42
CA ARG A 371 -30.65 -31.32 -10.38
C ARG A 371 -30.98 -32.80 -10.19
N ALA A 372 -29.97 -33.63 -9.92
CA ALA A 372 -30.14 -35.05 -9.67
C ALA A 372 -30.88 -35.30 -8.33
N PHE A 373 -30.54 -34.52 -7.29
CA PHE A 373 -31.21 -34.54 -5.99
C PHE A 373 -32.70 -34.23 -6.14
N GLU A 374 -33.04 -33.14 -6.83
CA GLU A 374 -34.43 -32.73 -7.07
C GLU A 374 -35.24 -33.76 -7.86
N SER A 375 -34.63 -34.31 -8.91
CA SER A 375 -35.25 -35.37 -9.71
C SER A 375 -35.52 -36.62 -8.88
N ALA A 376 -34.65 -36.93 -7.92
CA ALA A 376 -34.80 -38.06 -7.03
C ALA A 376 -35.84 -37.83 -5.91
N LEU A 377 -36.05 -36.59 -5.45
CA LEU A 377 -37.11 -36.25 -4.49
C LEU A 377 -38.51 -36.65 -4.99
N SER A 378 -38.74 -36.58 -6.31
CA SER A 378 -40.00 -36.98 -6.95
C SER A 378 -39.99 -38.42 -7.51
N GLY A 379 -38.83 -39.10 -7.43
CA GLY A 379 -38.59 -40.41 -8.04
C GLY A 379 -38.54 -41.56 -7.03
N GLN A 380 -38.06 -42.73 -7.51
CA GLN A 380 -37.86 -43.94 -6.67
C GLN A 380 -36.41 -44.10 -6.17
N ARG A 381 -35.51 -43.17 -6.49
CA ARG A 381 -34.10 -43.24 -6.08
C ARG A 381 -33.89 -42.42 -4.82
N GLU A 382 -32.97 -42.86 -3.98
CA GLU A 382 -32.57 -42.12 -2.79
C GLU A 382 -31.82 -40.82 -3.22
N PRO A 383 -32.28 -39.63 -2.79
CA PRO A 383 -31.73 -38.35 -3.25
C PRO A 383 -30.24 -38.17 -3.01
N SER A 384 -29.70 -38.66 -1.88
CA SER A 384 -28.29 -38.51 -1.58
C SER A 384 -27.40 -39.32 -2.52
N GLN A 385 -27.80 -40.55 -2.84
CA GLN A 385 -27.11 -41.43 -3.77
C GLN A 385 -27.15 -40.86 -5.19
N ALA A 386 -28.30 -40.30 -5.60
CA ALA A 386 -28.44 -39.65 -6.91
C ALA A 386 -27.50 -38.45 -7.04
N ALA A 387 -27.47 -37.57 -6.04
CA ALA A 387 -26.58 -36.42 -6.00
C ALA A 387 -25.10 -36.82 -6.01
N GLN A 388 -24.71 -37.84 -5.24
CA GLN A 388 -23.32 -38.28 -5.14
C GLN A 388 -22.78 -38.88 -6.44
N ILE A 389 -23.58 -39.67 -7.15
CA ILE A 389 -23.19 -40.23 -8.45
C ILE A 389 -22.97 -39.11 -9.47
N GLU A 390 -23.92 -38.18 -9.55
CA GLU A 390 -23.85 -37.07 -10.52
C GLU A 390 -22.71 -36.11 -10.20
N PHE A 391 -22.49 -35.80 -8.92
CA PHE A 391 -21.37 -34.97 -8.47
C PHE A 391 -20.03 -35.55 -8.92
N LYS A 392 -19.77 -36.82 -8.62
CA LYS A 392 -18.52 -37.49 -9.00
C LYS A 392 -18.33 -37.53 -10.52
N GLY A 393 -19.40 -37.78 -11.27
CA GLY A 393 -19.36 -37.77 -12.74
C GLY A 393 -19.00 -36.38 -13.31
N ALA A 394 -19.61 -35.32 -12.78
CA ALA A 394 -19.36 -33.95 -13.20
C ALA A 394 -18.00 -33.41 -12.74
N GLN A 395 -17.55 -33.78 -11.54
CA GLN A 395 -16.26 -33.38 -10.97
C GLN A 395 -15.08 -33.83 -11.85
N LEU A 396 -15.16 -35.02 -12.46
CA LEU A 396 -14.12 -35.52 -13.39
C LEU A 396 -13.92 -34.63 -14.63
N GLN A 397 -14.89 -33.78 -14.96
CA GLN A 397 -14.78 -32.83 -16.07
C GLN A 397 -14.12 -31.50 -15.65
N ILE A 398 -13.98 -31.24 -14.36
CA ILE A 398 -13.39 -30.01 -13.83
C ILE A 398 -11.87 -30.15 -13.85
N LYS A 399 -11.22 -29.37 -14.70
CA LYS A 399 -9.75 -29.32 -14.81
C LYS A 399 -9.21 -28.12 -14.03
N TYR A 400 -8.34 -28.38 -13.06
CA TYR A 400 -7.73 -27.32 -12.24
C TYR A 400 -6.95 -26.30 -13.07
N ASP A 401 -6.20 -26.75 -14.08
CA ASP A 401 -5.43 -25.85 -14.96
C ASP A 401 -6.33 -24.88 -15.72
N GLY A 402 -7.52 -25.33 -16.15
CA GLY A 402 -8.53 -24.48 -16.77
C GLY A 402 -9.04 -23.40 -15.81
N LEU A 403 -9.33 -23.77 -14.56
CA LEU A 403 -9.69 -22.83 -13.49
C LEU A 403 -8.58 -21.81 -13.24
N LYS A 404 -7.33 -22.27 -13.12
CA LYS A 404 -6.16 -21.41 -12.86
C LYS A 404 -5.94 -20.42 -14.00
N SER A 405 -6.11 -20.86 -15.24
CA SER A 405 -6.00 -19.99 -16.42
C SER A 405 -7.03 -18.85 -16.39
N VAL A 406 -8.29 -19.18 -16.11
CA VAL A 406 -9.38 -18.18 -15.99
C VAL A 406 -9.14 -17.24 -14.80
N SER A 407 -8.75 -17.78 -13.64
CA SER A 407 -8.39 -16.99 -12.46
C SER A 407 -7.30 -15.97 -12.77
N ASN A 408 -6.20 -16.40 -13.40
CA ASN A 408 -5.07 -15.52 -13.73
C ASN A 408 -5.47 -14.35 -14.63
N GLU A 409 -6.33 -14.58 -15.61
CA GLU A 409 -6.79 -13.50 -16.50
C GLU A 409 -7.75 -12.53 -15.77
N ILE A 410 -8.64 -13.05 -14.90
CA ILE A 410 -9.48 -12.21 -14.01
C ILE A 410 -8.60 -11.36 -13.09
N MET A 411 -7.61 -11.97 -12.44
CA MET A 411 -6.68 -11.27 -11.55
C MET A 411 -5.91 -10.19 -12.27
N LYS A 412 -5.44 -10.44 -13.50
CA LYS A 412 -4.75 -9.44 -14.31
C LYS A 412 -5.62 -8.22 -14.61
N ARG A 413 -6.91 -8.42 -14.92
CA ARG A 413 -7.88 -7.32 -15.11
C ARG A 413 -8.09 -6.54 -13.81
N ARG A 414 -8.28 -7.24 -12.68
CA ARG A 414 -8.45 -6.62 -11.35
C ARG A 414 -7.21 -5.84 -10.91
N GLN A 415 -6.02 -6.40 -11.13
CA GLN A 415 -4.73 -5.74 -10.85
C GLN A 415 -4.54 -4.47 -11.69
N ALA A 416 -5.09 -4.42 -12.91
CA ALA A 416 -5.14 -3.21 -13.74
C ALA A 416 -6.20 -2.19 -13.29
N GLY A 417 -6.99 -2.49 -12.25
CA GLY A 417 -8.04 -1.63 -11.72
C GLY A 417 -9.39 -1.77 -12.44
N GLN A 418 -9.58 -2.83 -13.23
CA GLN A 418 -10.86 -3.13 -13.86
C GLN A 418 -11.77 -3.89 -12.89
N THR A 419 -13.05 -3.52 -12.86
CA THR A 419 -14.08 -4.31 -12.18
C THR A 419 -14.44 -5.49 -13.08
N VAL A 420 -14.47 -6.69 -12.51
CA VAL A 420 -14.87 -7.93 -13.20
C VAL A 420 -16.17 -8.43 -12.56
N THR A 421 -17.20 -8.62 -13.36
CA THR A 421 -18.50 -9.16 -12.96
C THR A 421 -18.62 -10.62 -13.37
N VAL A 422 -19.65 -11.30 -12.85
CA VAL A 422 -19.97 -12.69 -13.23
C VAL A 422 -20.20 -12.84 -14.74
N ASN A 423 -20.76 -11.82 -15.41
CA ASN A 423 -20.94 -11.85 -16.85
C ASN A 423 -19.60 -11.73 -17.60
N ASP A 424 -18.67 -10.91 -17.10
CA ASP A 424 -17.35 -10.74 -17.71
C ASP A 424 -16.50 -12.03 -17.64
N VAL A 425 -16.83 -12.96 -16.73
CA VAL A 425 -16.19 -14.28 -16.67
C VAL A 425 -16.41 -15.06 -17.97
N LYS A 426 -17.58 -14.93 -18.62
CA LYS A 426 -17.84 -15.58 -19.92
C LYS A 426 -16.86 -15.09 -21.00
N ASP A 427 -16.60 -13.79 -21.02
CA ASP A 427 -15.65 -13.19 -21.95
C ASP A 427 -14.21 -13.65 -21.69
N VAL A 428 -13.88 -14.02 -20.44
CA VAL A 428 -12.55 -14.55 -20.07
C VAL A 428 -12.41 -16.04 -20.43
N VAL A 429 -13.47 -16.81 -20.24
CA VAL A 429 -13.49 -18.28 -20.46
C VAL A 429 -13.26 -18.63 -21.94
N GLY A 430 -13.78 -17.81 -22.87
CA GLY A 430 -13.64 -18.02 -24.31
C GLY A 430 -14.24 -19.36 -24.78
N SER A 431 -13.89 -19.80 -26.00
CA SER A 431 -14.40 -21.07 -26.59
C SER A 431 -13.46 -22.27 -26.38
N SER A 432 -12.78 -22.35 -25.24
CA SER A 432 -11.87 -23.48 -24.95
C SER A 432 -12.63 -24.69 -24.39
N GLU A 433 -12.33 -25.89 -24.91
CA GLU A 433 -12.89 -27.14 -24.37
C GLU A 433 -12.53 -27.35 -22.89
N ASP A 434 -11.39 -26.82 -22.44
CA ASP A 434 -10.90 -26.96 -21.07
C ASP A 434 -11.60 -26.06 -20.05
N THR A 435 -12.47 -25.15 -20.49
CA THR A 435 -13.15 -24.18 -19.61
C THR A 435 -14.68 -24.16 -19.80
N PHE A 436 -15.22 -24.99 -20.70
CA PHE A 436 -16.66 -25.07 -20.99
C PHE A 436 -17.54 -25.32 -19.75
N PHE A 437 -17.04 -26.09 -18.78
CA PHE A 437 -17.76 -26.35 -17.53
C PHE A 437 -17.97 -25.08 -16.68
N ILE A 438 -17.10 -24.07 -16.83
CA ILE A 438 -17.22 -22.77 -16.17
C ILE A 438 -18.34 -21.99 -16.84
N GLU A 439 -18.30 -21.86 -18.17
CA GLU A 439 -19.32 -21.13 -18.95
C GLU A 439 -20.74 -21.63 -18.62
N ARG A 440 -20.95 -22.95 -18.70
CA ARG A 440 -22.24 -23.58 -18.39
C ARG A 440 -22.69 -23.34 -16.94
N SER A 441 -21.73 -23.30 -16.01
CA SER A 441 -22.01 -23.01 -14.59
C SER A 441 -22.49 -21.58 -14.40
N ILE A 442 -21.80 -20.62 -15.05
CA ILE A 442 -22.16 -19.20 -15.03
C ILE A 442 -23.53 -18.99 -15.67
N GLU A 443 -23.82 -19.62 -16.82
CA GLU A 443 -25.14 -19.55 -17.45
C GLU A 443 -26.26 -20.04 -16.53
N THR A 444 -26.04 -21.16 -15.84
CA THR A 444 -27.01 -21.70 -14.89
C THR A 444 -27.25 -20.72 -13.73
N THR A 445 -26.20 -20.01 -13.27
CA THR A 445 -26.31 -18.99 -12.21
C THR A 445 -27.06 -17.75 -12.67
N MET A 446 -26.76 -17.27 -13.89
CA MET A 446 -27.43 -16.08 -14.44
C MET A 446 -28.92 -16.31 -14.68
N ASN A 447 -29.32 -17.54 -14.97
CA ASN A 447 -30.73 -17.92 -15.16
C ASN A 447 -31.43 -18.33 -13.85
N ASP A 448 -30.76 -18.23 -12.69
CA ASP A 448 -31.36 -18.54 -11.39
C ASP A 448 -32.19 -17.32 -10.90
N PRO A 449 -33.51 -17.44 -10.74
CA PRO A 449 -34.38 -16.32 -10.36
C PRO A 449 -34.00 -15.66 -9.03
N GLU A 450 -33.42 -16.39 -8.07
CA GLU A 450 -32.99 -15.81 -6.81
C GLU A 450 -31.67 -15.04 -6.95
N TYR A 451 -30.79 -15.47 -7.87
CA TYR A 451 -29.60 -14.70 -8.21
C TYR A 451 -29.97 -13.40 -8.92
N GLU A 452 -30.94 -13.45 -9.84
CA GLU A 452 -31.49 -12.25 -10.47
C GLU A 452 -32.08 -11.28 -9.43
N GLN A 453 -32.86 -11.78 -8.46
CA GLN A 453 -33.39 -10.96 -7.37
C GLN A 453 -32.29 -10.35 -6.49
N MET A 454 -31.23 -11.10 -6.20
CA MET A 454 -30.09 -10.60 -5.44
C MET A 454 -29.34 -9.51 -6.22
N LEU A 455 -29.16 -9.69 -7.54
CA LEU A 455 -28.53 -8.72 -8.42
C LEU A 455 -29.38 -7.44 -8.51
N ASP A 456 -30.69 -7.58 -8.70
CA ASP A 456 -31.64 -6.47 -8.73
C ASP A 456 -31.63 -5.70 -7.40
N ALA A 457 -31.63 -6.42 -6.26
CA ALA A 457 -31.56 -5.81 -4.93
C ALA A 457 -30.25 -5.01 -4.74
N ALA A 458 -29.12 -5.53 -5.25
CA ALA A 458 -27.82 -4.84 -5.21
C ALA A 458 -27.74 -3.63 -6.15
N LEU A 459 -28.51 -3.61 -7.24
CA LEU A 459 -28.57 -2.53 -8.22
C LEU A 459 -29.62 -1.46 -7.88
N THR A 460 -30.63 -1.78 -7.06
CA THR A 460 -31.52 -0.76 -6.49
C THR A 460 -30.76 0.13 -5.52
N PRO A 461 -30.71 1.47 -5.74
CA PRO A 461 -30.27 2.38 -4.70
C PRO A 461 -31.17 2.16 -3.49
N ALA A 462 -30.57 1.88 -2.33
CA ALA A 462 -31.30 1.91 -1.07
C ALA A 462 -32.15 3.20 -1.05
N PRO A 463 -33.47 3.13 -0.77
CA PRO A 463 -34.27 4.33 -0.67
C PRO A 463 -33.56 5.24 0.32
N ILE A 464 -33.34 6.49 -0.09
CA ILE A 464 -32.93 7.56 0.82
C ILE A 464 -34.07 7.64 1.84
N VAL A 465 -33.95 6.89 2.93
CA VAL A 465 -34.70 7.15 4.14
C VAL A 465 -34.16 8.49 4.59
N ALA A 466 -34.89 9.55 4.24
CA ALA A 466 -34.73 10.86 4.87
C ALA A 466 -34.57 10.60 6.36
N PRO A 467 -33.54 11.15 7.03
CA PRO A 467 -33.29 10.86 8.43
C PRO A 467 -34.60 11.07 9.19
N LYS A 468 -35.10 9.99 9.80
CA LYS A 468 -36.23 10.06 10.72
C LYS A 468 -35.87 11.15 11.71
N ALA A 469 -36.62 12.26 11.66
CA ALA A 469 -36.54 13.29 12.68
C ALA A 469 -36.57 12.60 14.05
N PRO A 470 -35.66 12.95 14.97
CA PRO A 470 -35.63 12.33 16.28
C PRO A 470 -37.01 12.46 16.90
N GLY A 471 -37.65 11.32 17.15
CA GLY A 471 -38.90 11.26 17.89
C GLY A 471 -38.67 11.90 19.27
N PRO A 472 -39.66 12.65 19.80
CA PRO A 472 -39.48 13.37 21.04
C PRO A 472 -39.21 12.39 22.18
N SER A 473 -37.99 12.48 22.71
CA SER A 473 -37.57 11.84 23.94
C SER A 473 -38.21 12.56 25.13
N GLY A 474 -39.14 11.87 25.81
CA GLY A 474 -39.56 12.16 27.19
C GLY A 474 -40.53 13.33 27.40
N PRO A 475 -41.31 13.30 28.49
CA PRO A 475 -42.27 14.34 28.81
C PRO A 475 -41.57 15.64 29.22
N ALA A 476 -42.05 16.75 28.67
CA ALA A 476 -41.50 18.09 28.87
C ALA A 476 -41.61 18.56 30.34
N PRO A 477 -40.63 19.35 30.84
CA PRO A 477 -40.74 20.03 32.12
C PRO A 477 -41.78 21.15 32.03
N ASN A 478 -42.71 21.17 32.98
CA ASN A 478 -43.74 22.21 33.12
C ASN A 478 -43.10 23.59 33.27
N SER A 479 -43.40 24.48 32.31
CA SER A 479 -43.18 25.91 32.48
C SER A 479 -44.43 26.57 33.11
N PRO A 480 -44.28 27.48 34.08
CA PRO A 480 -45.42 28.16 34.69
C PRO A 480 -46.00 29.25 33.76
N ALA A 481 -47.33 29.34 33.73
CA ALA A 481 -48.12 30.31 32.97
C ALA A 481 -48.02 31.76 33.52
N PRO A 482 -48.33 32.78 32.71
CA PRO A 482 -47.86 34.17 32.89
C PRO A 482 -48.75 35.02 33.80
N LYS A 483 -48.16 36.04 34.44
CA LYS A 483 -48.89 37.18 35.03
C LYS A 483 -48.36 38.51 34.50
N VAL A 484 -49.29 39.20 33.84
CA VAL A 484 -49.54 40.63 33.59
C VAL A 484 -48.55 41.67 34.17
N ALA A 485 -48.17 42.65 33.32
CA ALA A 485 -47.36 43.85 33.59
C ALA A 485 -48.07 44.87 34.53
N PRO A 486 -47.40 45.91 35.09
CA PRO A 486 -46.98 47.08 34.29
C PRO A 486 -45.75 47.92 34.77
N GLN A 487 -45.30 48.79 33.85
CA GLN A 487 -44.85 50.20 34.03
C GLN A 487 -43.40 50.61 34.40
N ALA A 488 -42.96 51.60 33.60
CA ALA A 488 -42.09 52.76 33.87
C ALA A 488 -40.56 52.65 33.70
N ALA A 489 -40.08 53.39 32.70
CA ALA A 489 -38.72 53.96 32.55
C ALA A 489 -38.48 55.09 33.61
N PRO A 490 -37.29 55.73 33.80
CA PRO A 490 -36.21 55.96 32.81
C PRO A 490 -34.73 56.05 33.32
N GLN A 491 -33.79 56.13 32.35
CA GLN A 491 -32.50 56.90 32.36
C GLN A 491 -31.40 56.52 33.39
N ALA A 492 -30.08 56.70 33.20
CA ALA A 492 -29.23 57.32 32.18
C ALA A 492 -27.73 56.92 32.43
N SER A 493 -26.86 57.39 31.54
CA SER A 493 -25.42 57.72 31.69
C SER A 493 -24.34 56.65 31.49
N MET A 494 -23.54 56.88 30.43
CA MET A 494 -22.20 56.37 30.10
C MET A 494 -21.12 56.88 31.11
N PRO A 495 -19.79 56.97 30.77
CA PRO A 495 -18.74 55.98 30.42
C PRO A 495 -17.44 56.18 31.24
N GLY A 496 -16.41 55.34 31.02
CA GLY A 496 -14.99 55.67 31.30
C GLY A 496 -14.11 54.42 31.47
N MET A 497 -13.24 54.04 30.54
CA MET A 497 -11.86 54.50 30.29
C MET A 497 -10.96 54.61 31.54
N GLY A 498 -9.84 53.86 31.55
CA GLY A 498 -8.60 54.32 32.21
C GLY A 498 -7.67 53.26 32.82
N ALA A 499 -6.53 53.05 32.16
CA ALA A 499 -5.16 52.90 32.71
C ALA A 499 -4.72 51.62 33.49
N GLY A 500 -3.61 51.01 33.04
CA GLY A 500 -2.75 50.06 33.80
C GLY A 500 -1.72 50.81 34.69
N PRO A 501 -0.44 50.39 34.77
CA PRO A 501 0.16 49.10 35.17
C PRO A 501 1.18 49.28 36.34
N MET A 502 1.56 48.22 37.09
CA MET A 502 2.72 48.15 38.03
C MET A 502 2.88 46.69 38.53
N SER A 503 3.99 46.14 39.05
CA SER A 503 5.46 46.26 38.94
C SER A 503 6.07 45.35 40.03
N GLY A 504 7.22 44.71 39.78
CA GLY A 504 8.16 44.15 40.78
C GLY A 504 8.14 42.62 40.95
N GLY A 505 9.23 41.85 41.06
CA GLY A 505 10.67 42.15 41.13
C GLY A 505 11.38 41.45 42.31
N LEU A 506 11.91 40.21 42.10
CA LEU A 506 13.11 39.52 42.71
C LEU A 506 13.23 39.39 44.26
N PRO A 507 14.15 38.58 44.89
CA PRO A 507 15.49 38.02 44.49
C PRO A 507 15.76 36.50 44.85
N SER A 508 16.59 35.70 44.15
CA SER A 508 18.07 35.43 44.14
C SER A 508 18.75 34.63 45.31
N SER A 509 19.05 33.33 45.05
CA SER A 509 20.35 32.59 45.21
C SER A 509 20.91 32.14 46.62
N PRO A 510 22.06 31.40 46.74
CA PRO A 510 22.23 29.93 46.95
C PRO A 510 23.20 29.59 48.15
N PRO A 511 24.20 28.66 48.09
CA PRO A 511 24.26 27.18 48.02
C PRO A 511 24.91 26.53 49.28
N VAL A 512 24.96 25.18 49.39
CA VAL A 512 25.90 24.48 50.30
C VAL A 512 26.51 23.23 49.66
N SER A 513 27.84 23.24 49.54
CA SER A 513 28.72 22.08 49.36
C SER A 513 29.15 21.53 50.73
N GLN A 514 29.29 20.21 50.88
CA GLN A 514 30.28 19.65 51.81
C GLN A 514 31.01 18.46 51.21
N LYS A 515 32.30 18.46 51.53
CA LYS A 515 33.45 17.68 51.06
C LYS A 515 33.93 16.85 52.26
N ARG A 516 34.43 15.61 52.04
CA ARG A 516 35.46 14.93 52.87
C ARG A 516 35.87 13.61 52.18
N THR A 517 37.09 13.55 51.59
CA THR A 517 38.35 12.86 52.03
C THR A 517 38.44 11.44 51.43
N ALA A 518 39.38 11.09 50.52
CA ALA A 518 40.84 10.84 50.68
C ALA A 518 41.10 9.80 51.80
N GLU A 519 41.78 8.66 51.69
CA GLU A 519 43.00 8.14 51.00
C GLU A 519 42.78 6.62 50.70
N ASP A 520 43.45 5.88 49.79
CA ASP A 520 44.86 5.40 49.71
C ASP A 520 45.01 4.71 48.32
N GLN A 521 46.07 4.93 47.51
CA GLN A 521 47.35 4.19 47.43
C GLN A 521 47.16 2.64 47.40
N THR A 522 47.72 1.82 46.49
CA THR A 522 48.96 1.87 45.68
C THR A 522 48.94 0.68 44.68
N GLU A 523 49.74 0.77 43.60
CA GLU A 523 50.54 -0.31 42.93
C GLU A 523 49.92 -1.72 42.70
N ASN A 524 50.06 -2.41 41.55
CA ASN A 524 51.27 -2.66 40.77
C ASN A 524 50.97 -3.48 39.50
N GLU A 525 51.81 -3.30 38.47
CA GLU A 525 52.39 -4.31 37.54
C GLU A 525 51.51 -5.24 36.66
N LYS A 526 51.61 -5.09 35.32
CA LYS A 526 52.42 -5.87 34.33
C LYS A 526 51.74 -7.17 33.84
N GLN A 527 51.41 -7.28 32.55
CA GLN A 527 52.24 -7.72 31.41
C GLN A 527 52.49 -9.25 31.34
N GLY A 528 52.18 -9.83 30.17
CA GLY A 528 52.58 -11.17 29.73
C GLY A 528 51.57 -12.27 30.10
N GLU A 529 51.32 -13.31 29.32
CA GLU A 529 51.98 -13.81 28.13
C GLU A 529 51.08 -14.88 27.47
N LYS A 530 51.44 -15.20 26.23
CA LYS A 530 50.91 -16.24 25.35
C LYS A 530 50.57 -17.58 26.03
N THR A 531 49.47 -18.17 25.58
CA THR A 531 49.43 -19.54 25.03
C THR A 531 48.37 -19.66 23.97
#